data_AF-A0A2E4J379-F1
#
_entry.id   AF-A0A2E4J379-F1
#
_cell.length_a   1.000
_cell.length_b   1.000
_cell.length_c   1.000
_cell.angle_alpha   90.00
_cell.angle_beta   90.00
_cell.angle_gamma   90.00
#
_symmetry.space_group_name_H-M   'P 1'
#
loop_
_entity.id
_entity.type
_entity.pdbx_description
1 polymer ?
#
loop_
_entity_poly.entity_id
_entity_poly.type
_entity_poly.pdbx_seq_one_letter_code
_entity_poly.pdbx_strand_id
1 'polypeptide(L)'
;MLGILTYEMKAVRDVYQGWYRDIVEPPIPIEDGYLKAPEEPGLGARLKESVWERDDLVVETSDADHLAPLQWPGFRSQQRPDS
;
A
#
# COMPACT_ATOMS: atom_id res chain seq x y z
N MET A 1 27.34 -22.19 3.41
CA MET A 1 26.10 -22.78 2.86
C MET A 1 24.95 -21.87 3.28
N LEU A 2 24.61 -20.88 2.45
CA LEU A 2 23.43 -20.04 2.70
C LEU A 2 22.19 -20.86 2.32
N GLY A 3 21.32 -21.14 3.30
CA GLY A 3 20.00 -21.70 3.02
C GLY A 3 19.16 -20.64 2.33
N ILE A 4 18.77 -20.88 1.10
CA ILE A 4 17.78 -20.05 0.41
C ILE A 4 16.45 -20.36 1.09
N LEU A 5 15.94 -19.41 1.89
CA LEU A 5 14.57 -19.44 2.37
C LEU A 5 13.67 -19.45 1.13
N THR A 6 13.01 -20.56 0.87
CA THR A 6 12.06 -20.68 -0.23
C THR A 6 10.87 -19.79 0.09
N TYR A 7 10.77 -18.66 -0.59
CA TYR A 7 9.63 -17.76 -0.48
C TYR A 7 8.62 -18.13 -1.56
N GLU A 8 7.42 -18.57 -1.15
CA GLU A 8 6.32 -18.80 -2.08
C GLU A 8 5.49 -17.53 -2.22
N MET A 9 5.39 -17.05 -3.46
CA MET A 9 4.59 -15.90 -3.82
C MET A 9 3.41 -16.37 -4.65
N LYS A 10 2.18 -16.19 -4.13
CA LYS A 10 0.95 -16.63 -4.78
C LYS A 10 0.31 -15.46 -5.51
N ALA A 11 0.05 -15.64 -6.81
CA ALA A 11 -0.67 -14.68 -7.64
C ALA A 11 -1.87 -15.37 -8.31
N VAL A 12 -3.03 -14.73 -8.29
CA VAL A 12 -4.25 -15.20 -8.97
C VAL A 12 -4.45 -14.38 -10.24
N ARG A 13 -4.35 -15.04 -11.41
CA ARG A 13 -4.39 -14.38 -12.71
C ARG A 13 -5.59 -13.48 -12.91
N ASP A 14 -6.77 -13.97 -12.56
CA ASP A 14 -8.02 -13.23 -12.70
C ASP A 14 -8.05 -11.94 -11.85
N VAL A 15 -7.35 -11.94 -10.72
CA VAL A 15 -7.23 -10.77 -9.84
C VAL A 15 -6.28 -9.73 -10.45
N TYR A 16 -5.03 -10.10 -10.74
CA TYR A 16 -4.02 -9.13 -11.18
C TYR A 16 -4.14 -8.74 -12.67
N GLN A 17 -4.90 -9.50 -13.46
CA GLN A 17 -5.28 -9.11 -14.83
C GLN A 17 -6.67 -8.48 -14.91
N GLY A 18 -7.53 -8.71 -13.93
CA GLY A 18 -8.85 -8.10 -13.83
C GLY A 18 -8.85 -6.88 -12.92
N TRP A 19 -9.80 -6.87 -11.98
CA TRP A 19 -10.18 -5.69 -11.18
C TRP A 19 -9.02 -4.95 -10.51
N TYR A 20 -7.92 -5.64 -10.17
CA TYR A 20 -6.76 -5.00 -9.56
C TYR A 20 -6.16 -3.92 -10.48
N ARG A 21 -6.11 -4.19 -11.79
CA ARG A 21 -5.61 -3.22 -12.79
C ARG A 21 -6.54 -2.02 -12.95
N ASP A 22 -7.81 -2.15 -12.58
CA ASP A 22 -8.77 -1.05 -12.72
C ASP A 22 -8.57 0.01 -11.63
N ILE A 23 -7.92 -0.35 -10.52
CA ILE A 23 -7.80 0.53 -9.35
C ILE A 23 -6.35 0.85 -8.95
N VAL A 24 -5.35 0.05 -9.34
CA VAL A 24 -3.94 0.24 -8.96
C VAL A 24 -3.06 0.49 -10.18
N GLU A 25 -2.05 1.33 -9.99
CA GLU A 25 -0.96 1.57 -10.94
C GLU A 25 0.42 1.69 -10.25
N PRO A 26 1.52 1.32 -10.93
CA PRO A 26 1.57 0.57 -12.18
C PRO A 26 1.06 -0.88 -11.99
N PRO A 27 0.74 -1.61 -13.07
CA PRO A 27 0.35 -3.01 -12.98
C PRO A 27 1.44 -3.87 -12.33
N ILE A 28 1.03 -4.93 -11.63
CA ILE A 28 1.94 -5.90 -11.02
C ILE A 28 2.89 -6.48 -12.10
N PRO A 29 4.22 -6.39 -11.93
CA PRO A 29 5.20 -6.79 -12.96
C PRO A 29 5.44 -8.31 -12.93
N ILE A 30 4.50 -9.08 -13.48
CA ILE A 30 4.65 -10.53 -13.68
C ILE A 30 5.15 -10.80 -15.09
N GLU A 31 6.33 -11.41 -15.20
CA GLU A 31 6.97 -11.79 -16.46
C GLU A 31 7.46 -13.24 -16.37
N ASP A 32 7.19 -14.05 -17.40
CA ASP A 32 7.58 -15.47 -17.48
C ASP A 32 7.19 -16.33 -16.26
N GLY A 33 6.10 -15.97 -15.59
CA GLY A 33 5.62 -16.65 -14.38
C GLY A 33 6.28 -16.20 -13.07
N TYR A 34 7.17 -15.21 -13.13
CA TYR A 34 7.84 -14.63 -11.97
C TYR A 34 7.31 -13.23 -11.69
N LEU A 35 7.06 -12.93 -10.41
CA LEU A 35 6.85 -11.56 -9.98
C LEU A 35 8.20 -10.89 -9.79
N LYS A 36 8.42 -9.76 -10.48
CA LYS A 36 9.61 -8.94 -10.30
C LYS A 36 9.50 -8.08 -9.04
N ALA A 37 10.66 -7.76 -8.46
CA ALA A 37 10.74 -6.78 -7.39
C ALA A 37 10.31 -5.39 -7.92
N PRO A 38 9.56 -4.59 -7.14
CA PRO A 38 9.28 -3.20 -7.48
C PRO A 38 10.58 -2.39 -7.56
N GLU A 39 10.65 -1.48 -8.53
CA GLU A 39 11.80 -0.57 -8.69
C GLU A 39 11.61 0.74 -7.92
N GLU A 40 10.35 1.10 -7.65
CA GLU A 40 9.98 2.33 -6.96
C GLU A 40 9.95 2.17 -5.42
N PRO A 41 10.13 3.25 -4.65
CA PRO A 41 10.11 3.20 -3.19
C PRO A 41 8.81 2.62 -2.60
N GLY A 42 8.96 1.97 -1.44
CA GLY A 42 7.82 1.40 -0.71
C GLY A 42 7.21 0.22 -1.47
N LEU A 43 5.88 0.24 -1.66
CA LEU A 43 5.17 -0.80 -2.41
C LEU A 43 5.37 -0.67 -3.93
N GLY A 44 5.86 0.49 -4.41
CA GLY A 44 5.96 0.78 -5.84
C GLY A 44 4.62 0.76 -6.57
N ALA A 45 3.52 1.01 -5.86
CA ALA A 45 2.16 1.01 -6.35
C ALA A 45 1.32 2.06 -5.64
N ARG A 46 0.30 2.59 -6.32
CA ARG A 46 -0.65 3.60 -5.83
C ARG A 46 -2.03 3.37 -6.43
N LEU A 47 -3.05 3.96 -5.81
CA LEU A 47 -4.38 4.02 -6.42
C LEU A 47 -4.32 4.90 -7.67
N LYS A 48 -5.03 4.48 -8.72
CA LYS A 48 -5.25 5.31 -9.91
C LYS A 48 -6.06 6.55 -9.56
N GLU A 49 -5.84 7.65 -10.27
CA GLU A 49 -6.60 8.89 -10.08
C GLU A 49 -8.10 8.67 -10.29
N SER A 50 -8.48 7.85 -11.28
CA SER A 50 -9.88 7.51 -11.57
C SER A 50 -10.62 6.81 -10.43
N VAL A 51 -9.91 6.26 -9.43
CA VAL A 51 -10.56 5.71 -8.24
C VAL A 51 -11.30 6.81 -7.48
N TRP A 52 -10.75 8.02 -7.43
CA TRP A 52 -11.32 9.18 -6.75
C TRP A 52 -12.56 9.76 -7.45
N GLU A 53 -12.81 9.35 -8.70
CA GLU A 53 -13.93 9.80 -9.52
C GLU A 53 -15.15 8.86 -9.44
N ARG A 54 -15.06 7.77 -8.67
CA ARG A 54 -16.13 6.77 -8.59
C ARG A 54 -17.30 7.24 -7.73
N ASP A 55 -18.51 7.08 -8.25
CA ASP A 55 -19.76 7.43 -7.56
C ASP A 55 -20.03 6.55 -6.32
N ASP A 56 -19.39 5.38 -6.21
CA ASP A 56 -19.52 4.46 -5.09
C ASP A 56 -18.40 4.59 -4.05
N LEU A 57 -17.50 5.58 -4.19
CA LEU A 57 -16.39 5.79 -3.27
C LEU A 57 -16.87 6.45 -1.97
N VAL A 58 -16.55 5.82 -0.84
CA VAL A 58 -16.66 6.41 0.50
C VAL A 58 -15.25 6.69 1.02
N VAL A 59 -14.98 7.94 1.41
CA VAL A 59 -13.67 8.36 1.96
C VAL A 59 -13.84 8.77 3.42
N GLU A 60 -13.07 8.14 4.29
CA GLU A 60 -12.95 8.53 5.70
C GLU A 60 -11.51 8.99 5.96
N THR A 61 -11.37 10.12 6.64
CA THR A 61 -10.06 10.68 7.01
C THR A 61 -10.01 11.01 8.49
N SER A 62 -8.82 10.93 9.05
CA SER A 62 -8.53 11.33 10.43
C SER A 62 -7.22 12.10 10.41
N ASP A 63 -7.14 13.17 11.18
CA ASP A 63 -5.95 14.00 11.34
C ASP A 63 -5.43 13.93 12.78
N ALA A 64 -4.39 14.72 13.08
CA ALA A 64 -3.81 14.79 14.41
C ALA A 64 -4.82 15.27 15.47
N ASP A 65 -5.80 16.08 15.09
CA ASP A 65 -6.85 16.56 15.99
C ASP A 65 -7.85 15.43 16.29
N HIS A 66 -8.07 14.53 15.33
CA HIS A 66 -8.86 13.31 15.50
C HIS A 66 -8.20 12.28 16.45
N LEU A 67 -6.88 12.37 16.67
CA LEU A 67 -6.14 11.53 17.62
C LEU A 67 -6.10 12.11 19.05
N ALA A 68 -6.56 13.35 19.25
CA ALA A 68 -6.61 13.98 20.58
C ALA A 68 -7.38 13.14 21.64
N PRO A 69 -8.42 12.35 21.30
CA PRO A 69 -9.07 11.45 22.26
C PRO A 69 -8.29 10.13 22.50
N LEU A 70 -7.37 9.76 21.62
CA LEU A 70 -6.56 8.54 21.70
C LEU A 70 -5.22 8.77 22.41
N GLN A 71 -5.23 9.60 23.46
CA GLN A 71 -4.09 9.80 24.38
C GLN A 71 -3.86 8.53 25.22
N TRP A 72 -3.36 7.49 24.56
CA TRP A 72 -2.83 6.31 25.22
C TRP A 72 -1.66 6.75 26.12
N PRO A 73 -1.67 6.45 27.43
CA PRO A 73 -0.66 6.96 28.38
C PRO A 73 0.79 6.60 28.06
N GLY A 74 1.02 5.62 27.17
CA GLY A 74 2.34 5.16 26.75
C GLY A 74 3.00 5.93 25.60
N PHE A 75 2.28 6.80 24.87
CA PHE A 75 2.84 7.53 23.73
C PHE A 75 3.08 9.00 24.11
N ARG A 76 4.22 9.28 24.76
CA ARG A 76 4.68 10.68 24.89
C ARG A 76 5.12 11.16 23.52
N SER A 77 4.42 12.15 22.98
CA SER A 77 4.91 12.93 21.85
C SER A 77 6.33 13.38 22.17
N GLN A 78 7.34 12.88 21.44
CA GLN A 78 8.61 13.59 21.38
C GLN A 78 8.27 14.98 20.85
N GLN A 79 8.35 15.98 21.73
CA GLN A 79 8.29 17.38 21.33
C GLN A 79 9.44 17.58 20.34
N ARG A 80 9.09 17.78 19.07
CA ARG A 80 10.03 18.30 18.08
C ARG A 80 10.47 19.67 18.60
N PRO A 81 11.78 19.94 18.77
CA PRO A 81 12.23 21.28 19.12
C PRO A 81 11.82 22.22 17.99
N ASP A 82 11.18 23.30 18.39
CA ASP A 82 10.91 24.51 17.64
C ASP A 82 12.15 25.00 16.89
N SER A 83 11.95 25.39 15.62
CA SER A 83 12.96 25.96 14.73
C SER A 83 12.97 27.48 14.82
#